data_AF-A0A0A9Z131-F1
#
_entry.id   AF-A0A0A9Z131-F1
#
_cell.length_a   1.000
_cell.length_b   1.000
_cell.length_c   1.000
_cell.angle_alpha   90.00
_cell.angle_beta   90.00
_cell.angle_gamma   90.00
#
_symmetry.space_group_name_H-M   'P 1'
#
loop_
_entity.id
_entity.type
_entity.pdbx_description
1 polymer ?
#
loop_
_entity_poly.entity_id
_entity_poly.type
_entity_poly.pdbx_seq_one_letter_code
_entity_poly.pdbx_strand_id
1 'polypeptide(L)'
;MGDCYCDLVSPRCSSAPGSLQELEEDFFTLIAEGEVCNVKQFLKKHRKSNGALDFNPNCVNFENQNAMSLAIDQGNIEMIKYLSHIMDISKRTILLNAVYKGDVDLVRSLCEGLNADAGPVEGEKVTEDSSLGEPEFSSDITPLILAAIEGHFEIIGYLIERGHYIDEPHRPDCMCDQVCMPLYRYSDSLDLATATLHLYAAISNPVYFIYVTCDPIHYAFKIHHRLVTLAKLEKPFRCFYEKLARRVSKFAACLVSECLTTNEVELVLQSSPITPKKVLDKICHGDYPRLLMALDYNQHEFLSQPKVQLVMQEKFYGSFKDWKYFSNLSKCFYPLLRLFTIPSAYFNFLFYPSSKSSKFYAS
;
A
#
# COMPACT_ATOMS: atom_id res chain seq x y z
N MET A 1 -9.85 -14.96 -11.79
CA MET A 1 -8.82 -15.43 -10.84
C MET A 1 -8.71 -14.33 -9.80
N GLY A 2 -9.38 -14.52 -8.65
CA GLY A 2 -9.39 -13.53 -7.59
C GLY A 2 -7.96 -13.28 -7.11
N ASP A 3 -7.60 -12.01 -6.99
CA ASP A 3 -6.32 -11.61 -6.43
C ASP A 3 -6.30 -12.03 -4.96
N CYS A 4 -5.56 -13.11 -4.63
CA CYS A 4 -5.20 -13.49 -3.26
C CYS A 4 -4.42 -12.34 -2.60
N TYR A 5 -5.16 -11.38 -2.07
CA TYR A 5 -4.67 -10.37 -1.14
C TYR A 5 -4.99 -10.77 0.31
N CYS A 6 -5.93 -11.70 0.49
CA CYS A 6 -6.51 -12.14 1.76
C CYS A 6 -5.59 -12.95 2.70
N ASP A 7 -4.34 -13.25 2.31
CA ASP A 7 -3.47 -14.12 3.11
C ASP A 7 -2.13 -13.46 3.52
N LEU A 8 -2.03 -12.12 3.50
CA LEU A 8 -0.86 -11.43 4.09
C LEU A 8 -0.99 -11.31 5.61
N VAL A 9 -2.21 -11.08 6.09
CA VAL A 9 -2.55 -10.98 7.50
C VAL A 9 -3.76 -11.88 7.74
N SER A 10 -3.54 -13.18 7.87
CA SER A 10 -4.60 -14.07 8.35
C SER A 10 -4.56 -14.09 9.88
N PRO A 11 -5.70 -13.95 10.55
CA PRO A 11 -5.77 -14.13 12.00
C PRO A 11 -5.21 -15.52 12.36
N ARG A 12 -4.37 -15.60 13.39
CA ARG A 12 -3.75 -16.87 13.79
C ARG A 12 -4.83 -17.88 14.17
N CYS A 13 -4.81 -19.08 13.57
CA CYS A 13 -5.67 -20.17 14.00
C CYS A 13 -5.26 -20.63 15.41
N SER A 14 -6.16 -20.45 16.38
CA SER A 14 -6.04 -21.07 17.70
C SER A 14 -6.14 -22.60 17.62
N SER A 15 -5.57 -23.28 18.63
CA SER A 15 -5.57 -24.74 18.79
C SER A 15 -6.96 -25.37 18.64
N ALA A 16 -7.00 -26.64 18.22
CA ALA A 16 -8.21 -27.42 17.93
C ALA A 16 -9.36 -27.12 18.92
N PRO A 17 -10.56 -26.77 18.41
CA PRO A 17 -11.65 -26.33 19.27
C PRO A 17 -12.07 -27.47 20.20
N GLY A 18 -12.13 -27.19 21.50
CA GLY A 18 -12.86 -28.03 22.44
C GLY A 18 -14.35 -27.96 22.13
N SER A 19 -15.10 -29.00 22.49
CA SER A 19 -16.58 -28.92 22.45
C SER A 19 -17.02 -27.77 23.36
N LEU A 20 -17.80 -26.83 22.82
CA LEU A 20 -18.45 -25.79 23.62
C LEU A 20 -19.35 -26.45 24.68
N GLN A 21 -19.45 -25.81 25.85
CA GLN A 21 -20.44 -26.18 26.85
C GLN A 21 -21.82 -25.64 26.44
N GLU A 22 -22.91 -26.29 26.88
CA GLU A 22 -24.30 -25.88 26.56
C GLU A 22 -24.57 -24.41 26.91
N LEU A 23 -24.01 -23.92 28.03
CA LEU A 23 -24.11 -22.51 28.43
C LEU A 23 -23.33 -21.54 27.53
N GLU A 24 -22.23 -21.99 26.93
CA GLU A 24 -21.45 -21.20 25.98
C GLU A 24 -22.19 -21.11 24.63
N GLU A 25 -22.82 -22.20 24.19
CA GLU A 25 -23.68 -22.22 23.00
C GLU A 25 -24.88 -21.27 23.15
N ASP A 26 -25.56 -21.30 24.30
CA ASP A 26 -26.63 -20.35 24.64
C ASP A 26 -26.13 -18.91 24.65
N PHE A 27 -24.90 -18.66 25.13
CA PHE A 27 -24.32 -17.32 25.10
C PHE A 27 -24.05 -16.83 23.67
N PHE A 28 -23.49 -17.68 22.82
CA PHE A 28 -23.25 -17.36 21.41
C PHE A 28 -24.55 -17.11 20.64
N THR A 29 -25.59 -17.88 20.88
CA THR A 29 -26.90 -17.67 20.23
C THR A 29 -27.54 -16.35 20.64
N LEU A 30 -27.48 -15.98 21.92
CA LEU A 30 -27.97 -14.69 22.39
C LEU A 30 -27.22 -13.48 21.80
N ILE A 31 -25.91 -13.63 21.58
CA ILE A 31 -25.12 -12.62 20.85
C ILE A 31 -25.52 -12.63 19.37
N ALA A 32 -25.71 -13.80 18.76
CA ALA A 32 -26.16 -13.95 17.38
C ALA A 32 -27.53 -13.28 17.12
N GLU A 33 -28.41 -13.23 18.13
CA GLU A 33 -29.69 -12.52 18.08
C GLU A 33 -29.54 -10.98 18.14
N GLY A 34 -28.42 -10.46 18.66
CA GLY A 34 -28.11 -9.03 18.71
C GLY A 34 -28.80 -8.25 19.85
N GLU A 35 -29.61 -8.89 20.69
CA GLU A 35 -30.34 -8.24 21.78
C GLU A 35 -29.50 -8.06 23.05
N VAL A 36 -28.97 -6.85 23.24
CA VAL A 36 -28.09 -6.49 24.37
C VAL A 36 -28.77 -6.71 25.73
N CYS A 37 -30.09 -6.53 25.81
CA CYS A 37 -30.85 -6.74 27.04
C CYS A 37 -30.86 -8.20 27.48
N ASN A 38 -31.00 -9.14 26.54
CA ASN A 38 -31.04 -10.58 26.84
C ASN A 38 -29.66 -11.06 27.29
N VAL A 39 -28.60 -10.63 26.60
CA VAL A 39 -27.22 -10.91 26.98
C VAL A 39 -26.89 -10.37 28.38
N LYS A 40 -27.33 -9.14 28.70
CA LYS A 40 -27.21 -8.54 30.05
C LYS A 40 -27.92 -9.36 31.12
N GLN A 41 -29.11 -9.88 30.84
CA GLN A 41 -29.87 -10.69 31.79
C GLN A 41 -29.22 -12.06 32.00
N PHE A 42 -28.79 -12.70 30.91
CA PHE A 42 -28.10 -13.98 30.93
C PHE A 42 -26.81 -13.92 31.75
N LEU A 43 -25.96 -12.91 31.50
CA LEU A 43 -24.71 -12.73 32.25
C LEU A 43 -24.95 -12.41 33.73
N LYS A 44 -26.02 -11.69 34.08
CA LYS A 44 -26.39 -11.46 35.49
C LYS A 44 -26.84 -12.73 36.19
N LYS A 45 -27.58 -13.59 35.49
CA LYS A 45 -28.11 -14.86 36.02
C LYS A 45 -26.98 -15.87 36.29
N HIS A 46 -25.96 -15.89 35.44
CA HIS A 46 -24.82 -16.81 35.50
C HIS A 46 -23.56 -16.19 36.15
N ARG A 47 -23.75 -15.14 36.97
CA ARG A 47 -22.68 -14.53 37.75
C ARG A 47 -22.65 -15.11 39.16
N LYS A 48 -21.54 -15.72 39.54
CA LYS A 48 -21.31 -16.25 40.90
C LYS A 48 -21.22 -15.11 41.91
N SER A 49 -21.42 -15.45 43.19
CA SER A 49 -21.33 -14.50 44.32
C SER A 49 -19.94 -13.85 44.47
N ASN A 50 -18.89 -14.47 43.92
CA ASN A 50 -17.52 -13.93 43.87
C ASN A 50 -17.26 -13.02 42.65
N GLY A 51 -18.27 -12.78 41.81
CA GLY A 51 -18.17 -11.94 40.62
C GLY A 51 -17.71 -12.64 39.35
N ALA A 52 -17.24 -13.90 39.42
CA ALA A 52 -16.83 -14.70 38.27
C ALA A 52 -18.04 -15.33 37.56
N LEU A 53 -17.92 -15.56 36.25
CA LEU A 53 -18.96 -16.23 35.47
C LEU A 53 -18.93 -17.76 35.68
N ASP A 54 -20.08 -18.40 35.44
CA ASP A 54 -20.20 -19.87 35.46
C ASP A 54 -19.46 -20.55 34.29
N PHE A 55 -19.26 -19.82 33.19
CA PHE A 55 -18.60 -20.25 31.95
C PHE A 55 -17.48 -19.29 31.56
N ASN A 56 -16.63 -19.69 30.60
CA ASN A 56 -15.57 -18.82 30.09
C ASN A 56 -16.13 -17.89 29.00
N PRO A 57 -16.18 -16.56 29.21
CA PRO A 57 -16.68 -15.64 28.18
C PRO A 57 -15.75 -15.55 26.96
N ASN A 58 -14.45 -15.89 27.13
CA ASN A 58 -13.45 -15.91 26.05
C ASN A 58 -13.41 -17.26 25.31
N CYS A 59 -14.50 -18.03 25.33
CA CYS A 59 -14.62 -19.25 24.54
C CYS A 59 -14.57 -18.94 23.04
N VAL A 60 -14.11 -19.92 22.26
CA VAL A 60 -14.06 -19.88 20.81
C VAL A 60 -14.97 -20.96 20.24
N ASN A 61 -15.71 -20.64 19.19
CA ASN A 61 -16.58 -21.59 18.52
C ASN A 61 -15.78 -22.53 17.59
N PHE A 62 -16.47 -23.46 16.91
CA PHE A 62 -15.85 -24.37 15.93
C PHE A 62 -15.20 -23.64 14.73
N GLU A 63 -15.55 -22.38 14.51
CA GLU A 63 -14.99 -21.49 13.48
C GLU A 63 -13.84 -20.62 14.03
N ASN A 64 -13.35 -20.89 15.25
CA ASN A 64 -12.35 -20.10 15.97
C ASN A 64 -12.75 -18.63 16.23
N GLN A 65 -14.04 -18.31 16.17
CA GLN A 65 -14.56 -16.97 16.50
C GLN A 65 -14.86 -16.88 17.99
N ASN A 66 -14.44 -15.78 18.60
CA ASN A 66 -14.83 -15.42 19.96
C ASN A 66 -16.14 -14.61 19.96
N ALA A 67 -16.81 -14.53 21.11
CA ALA A 67 -18.05 -13.76 21.28
C ALA A 67 -17.92 -12.29 20.83
N MET A 68 -16.74 -11.70 21.00
CA MET A 68 -16.44 -10.33 20.57
C MET A 68 -16.41 -10.18 19.04
N SER A 69 -15.77 -11.10 18.33
CA SER A 69 -15.68 -11.13 16.87
C SER A 69 -17.06 -11.25 16.24
N LEU A 70 -17.94 -12.08 16.83
CA LEU A 70 -19.34 -12.17 16.40
C LEU A 70 -20.10 -10.84 16.56
N ALA A 71 -19.88 -10.13 17.69
CA ALA A 71 -20.48 -8.82 17.89
C ALA A 71 -19.93 -7.74 16.92
N ILE A 72 -18.65 -7.83 16.56
CA ILE A 72 -18.00 -6.99 15.54
C ILE A 72 -18.57 -7.30 14.15
N ASP A 73 -18.73 -8.58 13.80
CA ASP A 73 -19.31 -9.02 12.53
C ASP A 73 -20.73 -8.48 12.34
N GLN A 74 -21.53 -8.47 13.41
CA GLN A 74 -22.85 -7.84 13.41
C GLN A 74 -22.82 -6.30 13.37
N GLY A 75 -21.72 -5.67 13.76
CA GLY A 75 -21.62 -4.20 13.85
C GLY A 75 -22.40 -3.61 15.03
N ASN A 76 -22.71 -4.41 16.07
CA ASN A 76 -23.46 -3.94 17.22
C ASN A 76 -22.56 -3.21 18.24
N ILE A 77 -22.43 -1.89 18.07
CA ILE A 77 -21.56 -1.03 18.89
C ILE A 77 -21.88 -1.15 20.39
N GLU A 78 -23.16 -1.22 20.76
CA GLU A 78 -23.58 -1.29 22.16
C GLU A 78 -23.25 -2.65 22.78
N MET A 79 -23.34 -3.73 22.01
CA MET A 79 -22.87 -5.04 22.43
C MET A 79 -21.35 -5.05 22.63
N ILE A 80 -20.59 -4.49 21.70
CA ILE A 80 -19.12 -4.44 21.76
C ILE A 80 -18.65 -3.64 22.99
N LYS A 81 -19.25 -2.48 23.25
CA LYS A 81 -18.98 -1.69 24.47
C LYS A 81 -19.26 -2.51 25.73
N TYR A 82 -20.38 -3.24 25.75
CA TYR A 82 -20.75 -4.05 26.90
C TYR A 82 -19.80 -5.24 27.12
N LEU A 83 -19.49 -5.98 26.06
CA LEU A 83 -18.55 -7.10 26.09
C LEU A 83 -17.14 -6.64 26.45
N SER A 84 -16.71 -5.44 26.03
CA SER A 84 -15.40 -4.88 26.36
C SER A 84 -15.21 -4.62 27.87
N HIS A 85 -16.29 -4.51 28.65
CA HIS A 85 -16.22 -4.40 30.11
C HIS A 85 -16.17 -5.74 30.83
N ILE A 86 -16.48 -6.84 30.14
CA ILE A 86 -16.64 -8.17 30.72
C ILE A 86 -15.51 -9.09 30.30
N MET A 87 -15.15 -9.02 29.02
CA MET A 87 -14.08 -9.78 28.41
C MET A 87 -12.77 -9.03 28.56
N ASP A 88 -11.72 -9.76 28.94
CA ASP A 88 -10.35 -9.23 29.00
C ASP A 88 -9.70 -9.29 27.62
N ILE A 89 -10.29 -8.58 26.65
CA ILE A 89 -9.76 -8.44 25.28
C ILE A 89 -9.17 -7.03 25.15
N SER A 90 -7.95 -6.95 24.65
CA SER A 90 -7.31 -5.66 24.36
C SER A 90 -8.17 -4.84 23.39
N LYS A 91 -8.38 -3.56 23.74
CA LYS A 91 -9.05 -2.57 22.87
C LYS A 91 -8.41 -2.49 21.49
N ARG A 92 -7.09 -2.73 21.41
CA ARG A 92 -6.35 -2.79 20.14
C ARG A 92 -6.87 -3.92 19.25
N THR A 93 -7.07 -5.12 19.80
CA THR A 93 -7.56 -6.29 19.05
C THR A 93 -8.97 -6.04 18.53
N ILE A 94 -9.85 -5.45 19.36
CA ILE A 94 -11.21 -5.05 18.94
C ILE A 94 -11.15 -4.07 17.76
N LEU A 95 -10.27 -3.06 17.84
CA LEU A 95 -10.09 -2.07 16.78
C LEU A 95 -9.52 -2.71 15.50
N LEU A 96 -8.53 -3.59 15.61
CA LEU A 96 -7.95 -4.29 14.46
C LEU A 96 -8.98 -5.17 13.74
N ASN A 97 -9.82 -5.89 14.49
CA ASN A 97 -10.91 -6.69 13.90
C ASN A 97 -11.96 -5.81 13.21
N ALA A 98 -12.32 -4.66 13.78
CA ALA A 98 -13.21 -3.71 13.13
C ALA A 98 -12.60 -3.13 11.83
N VAL A 99 -11.29 -2.84 11.83
CA VAL A 99 -10.57 -2.39 10.63
C VAL A 99 -10.48 -3.49 9.58
N TYR A 100 -10.21 -4.74 9.98
CA TYR A 100 -10.17 -5.90 9.07
C TYR A 100 -11.52 -6.12 8.38
N LYS A 101 -12.63 -5.90 9.09
CA LYS A 101 -13.97 -5.93 8.52
C LYS A 101 -14.23 -4.79 7.52
N GLY A 102 -13.56 -3.65 7.68
CA GLY A 102 -13.74 -2.46 6.84
C GLY A 102 -14.96 -1.60 7.19
N ASP A 103 -15.51 -1.73 8.40
CA ASP A 103 -16.69 -1.00 8.86
C ASP A 103 -16.32 0.38 9.44
N VAL A 104 -16.53 1.43 8.65
CA VAL A 104 -16.07 2.80 8.94
C VAL A 104 -16.76 3.39 10.18
N ASP A 105 -18.07 3.19 10.31
CA ASP A 105 -18.85 3.76 11.42
C ASP A 105 -18.53 3.04 12.73
N LEU A 106 -18.28 1.74 12.67
CA LEU A 106 -17.79 0.96 13.80
C LEU A 106 -16.41 1.44 14.24
N VAL A 107 -15.45 1.58 13.32
CA VAL A 107 -14.09 2.06 13.63
C VAL A 107 -14.14 3.46 14.25
N ARG A 108 -14.93 4.38 13.70
CA ARG A 108 -15.10 5.73 14.26
C ARG A 108 -15.64 5.67 15.69
N SER A 109 -16.72 4.91 15.90
CA SER A 109 -17.37 4.76 17.20
C SER A 109 -16.46 4.11 18.25
N LEU A 110 -15.62 3.15 17.84
CA LEU A 110 -14.65 2.50 18.74
C LEU A 110 -13.50 3.44 19.11
N CYS A 111 -12.97 4.19 18.14
CA CYS A 111 -11.94 5.20 18.40
C CYS A 111 -12.43 6.32 19.33
N GLU A 112 -13.69 6.74 19.22
CA GLU A 112 -14.30 7.75 20.09
C GLU A 112 -14.72 7.18 21.46
N GLY A 113 -15.33 6.00 21.47
CA GLY A 113 -15.94 5.42 22.67
C GLY A 113 -14.96 4.70 23.59
N LEU A 114 -13.90 4.10 23.06
CA LEU A 114 -12.95 3.30 23.85
C LEU A 114 -11.64 4.04 24.18
N ASN A 115 -11.43 5.25 23.64
CA ASN A 115 -10.12 5.92 23.61
C ASN A 115 -9.01 4.96 23.19
N ALA A 116 -9.28 4.11 22.19
CA ALA A 116 -8.28 3.19 21.68
C ALA A 116 -7.25 4.00 20.90
N ASP A 117 -6.02 4.07 21.41
CA ASP A 117 -4.91 4.68 20.68
C ASP A 117 -4.62 3.83 19.43
N ALA A 118 -4.75 4.42 18.25
CA ALA A 118 -4.38 3.75 17.00
C ALA A 118 -2.86 3.88 16.70
N GLY A 119 -2.09 4.38 17.66
CA GLY A 119 -0.64 4.52 17.57
C GLY A 119 0.11 3.18 17.76
N PRO A 120 1.41 3.14 17.44
CA PRO A 120 2.28 2.03 17.82
C PRO A 120 2.25 1.85 19.34
N VAL A 121 2.32 0.61 19.80
CA VAL A 121 2.37 0.27 21.23
C VAL A 121 3.75 0.64 21.79
N GLU A 122 4.01 1.93 21.98
CA GLU A 122 5.17 2.39 22.74
C GLU A 122 4.87 2.24 24.24
N GLY A 123 5.17 1.06 24.79
CA GLY A 123 5.26 0.88 26.25
C GLY A 123 4.04 0.29 26.96
N GLU A 124 3.02 -0.20 26.23
CA GLU A 124 2.12 -1.18 26.85
C GLU A 124 2.91 -2.48 26.95
N LYS A 125 3.43 -2.76 28.15
CA LYS A 125 3.83 -4.11 28.51
C LYS A 125 2.64 -4.98 28.15
N VAL A 126 2.75 -5.74 27.05
CA VAL A 126 1.89 -6.89 26.81
C VAL A 126 1.97 -7.63 28.12
N THR A 127 0.90 -7.55 28.91
CA THR A 127 0.80 -8.37 30.11
C THR A 127 0.88 -9.78 29.59
N GLU A 128 2.05 -10.39 29.80
CA GLU A 128 2.33 -11.81 29.57
C GLU A 128 1.30 -12.70 30.30
N ASP A 129 0.44 -12.11 31.13
CA ASP A 129 -0.71 -12.69 31.80
C ASP A 129 -1.98 -12.86 30.95
N SER A 130 -1.97 -12.56 29.65
CA SER A 130 -3.05 -12.96 28.70
C SER A 130 -2.98 -14.47 28.44
N SER A 131 -3.12 -15.25 29.50
CA SER A 131 -2.76 -16.66 29.65
C SER A 131 -3.70 -17.64 28.95
N LEU A 132 -4.50 -17.20 27.96
CA LEU A 132 -5.48 -18.06 27.28
C LEU A 132 -5.70 -17.80 25.77
N GLY A 133 -4.85 -17.01 25.09
CA GLY A 133 -4.92 -16.90 23.64
C GLY A 133 -3.79 -16.07 23.06
N GLU A 134 -3.09 -16.60 22.04
CA GLU A 134 -2.14 -15.80 21.28
C GLU A 134 -2.84 -14.60 20.64
N PRO A 135 -2.19 -13.43 20.55
CA PRO A 135 -2.78 -12.29 19.85
C PRO A 135 -3.10 -12.67 18.40
N GLU A 136 -4.35 -12.43 18.00
CA GLU A 136 -4.89 -12.76 16.68
C GLU A 136 -4.09 -12.10 15.54
N PHE A 137 -3.52 -10.92 15.82
CA PHE A 137 -2.63 -10.17 14.94
C PHE A 137 -1.20 -10.08 15.49
N SER A 138 -0.24 -9.99 14.56
CA SER A 138 1.15 -9.75 14.92
C SER A 138 1.35 -8.37 15.55
N SER A 139 2.31 -8.26 16.47
CA SER A 139 2.50 -7.07 17.30
C SER A 139 2.93 -5.82 16.51
N ASP A 140 3.48 -6.00 15.32
CA ASP A 140 3.89 -4.96 14.37
C ASP A 140 2.73 -4.31 13.60
N ILE A 141 1.55 -4.94 13.56
CA ILE A 141 0.42 -4.47 12.77
C ILE A 141 -0.34 -3.38 13.53
N THR A 142 -0.20 -2.13 13.09
CA THR A 142 -1.05 -1.03 13.58
C THR A 142 -2.37 -0.97 12.82
N PRO A 143 -3.44 -0.35 13.38
CA PRO A 143 -4.70 -0.16 12.66
C PRO A 143 -4.52 0.55 11.31
N LEU A 144 -3.58 1.50 11.22
CA LEU A 144 -3.26 2.18 9.96
C LEU A 144 -2.55 1.26 8.96
N ILE A 145 -1.61 0.42 9.41
CA ILE A 145 -0.96 -0.58 8.56
C ILE A 145 -2.00 -1.56 8.02
N LEU A 146 -2.90 -2.06 8.87
CA LEU A 146 -3.94 -3.00 8.46
C LEU A 146 -4.93 -2.37 7.47
N ALA A 147 -5.41 -1.16 7.76
CA ALA A 147 -6.29 -0.42 6.85
C ALA A 147 -5.63 -0.14 5.49
N ALA A 148 -4.33 0.19 5.52
CA ALA A 148 -3.52 0.42 4.32
C ALA A 148 -3.23 -0.86 3.54
N ILE A 149 -3.04 -2.00 4.20
CA ILE A 149 -2.97 -3.30 3.53
C ILE A 149 -4.31 -3.53 2.82
N GLU A 150 -5.43 -3.66 3.56
CA GLU A 150 -6.75 -3.97 2.98
C GLU A 150 -7.26 -2.92 1.96
N GLY A 151 -6.75 -1.68 2.02
CA GLY A 151 -7.08 -0.63 1.07
C GLY A 151 -8.40 0.08 1.39
N HIS A 152 -8.77 0.16 2.67
CA HIS A 152 -9.97 0.87 3.13
C HIS A 152 -9.77 2.38 3.07
N PHE A 153 -10.12 3.00 1.95
CA PHE A 153 -9.90 4.43 1.66
C PHE A 153 -10.42 5.37 2.75
N GLU A 154 -11.63 5.15 3.26
CA GLU A 154 -12.25 6.02 4.28
C GLU A 154 -11.62 5.84 5.66
N ILE A 155 -11.27 4.60 6.04
CA ILE A 155 -10.61 4.31 7.32
C ILE A 155 -9.20 4.91 7.33
N ILE A 156 -8.44 4.77 6.24
CA ILE A 156 -7.11 5.39 6.10
C ILE A 156 -7.21 6.90 6.26
N GLY A 157 -8.15 7.55 5.56
CA GLY A 157 -8.38 9.00 5.68
C GLY A 157 -8.68 9.42 7.11
N TYR A 158 -9.61 8.73 7.77
CA TYR A 158 -9.97 9.00 9.17
C TYR A 158 -8.79 8.86 10.14
N LEU A 159 -7.96 7.82 9.99
CA LEU A 159 -6.79 7.60 10.84
C LEU A 159 -5.70 8.67 10.60
N ILE A 160 -5.48 9.08 9.35
CA ILE A 160 -4.53 10.13 9.00
C ILE A 160 -4.98 11.49 9.54
N GLU A 161 -6.27 11.82 9.46
CA GLU A 161 -6.83 13.07 10.00
C GLU A 161 -6.67 13.18 11.52
N ARG A 162 -6.64 12.04 12.23
CA ARG A 162 -6.35 11.97 13.66
C ARG A 162 -4.86 12.09 14.00
N GLY A 163 -3.99 12.20 13.00
CA GLY A 163 -2.54 12.36 13.17
C GLY A 163 -1.76 11.06 13.21
N HIS A 164 -2.35 9.92 12.83
CA HIS A 164 -1.61 8.67 12.69
C HIS A 164 -0.90 8.63 11.33
N TYR A 165 0.37 8.23 11.32
CA TYR A 165 1.17 8.09 10.11
C TYR A 165 2.09 6.87 10.19
N ILE A 166 2.48 6.35 9.02
CA ILE A 166 3.51 5.30 8.92
C ILE A 166 4.83 5.97 8.58
N ASP A 167 5.84 5.74 9.41
CA ASP A 167 7.20 6.22 9.16
C ASP A 167 7.75 5.66 7.84
N GLU A 168 8.40 6.52 7.04
CA GLU A 168 8.98 6.06 5.79
C GLU A 168 10.17 5.13 6.09
N PRO A 169 10.15 3.85 5.66
CA PRO A 169 11.24 2.95 5.96
C PRO A 169 12.53 3.42 5.29
N HIS A 170 13.65 3.11 5.94
CA HIS A 170 14.97 3.26 5.35
C HIS A 170 15.08 2.43 4.06
N ARG A 171 16.08 2.77 3.24
CA ARG A 171 16.41 1.95 2.06
C ARG A 171 16.74 0.51 2.51
N PRO A 172 16.33 -0.52 1.75
CA PRO A 172 16.64 -1.91 2.08
C PRO A 172 18.12 -2.20 2.28
N ASP A 173 18.99 -1.48 1.56
CA ASP A 173 20.46 -1.63 1.64
C ASP A 173 21.10 -0.74 2.73
N CYS A 174 20.32 -0.12 3.61
CA CYS A 174 20.83 0.83 4.60
C CYS A 174 21.45 0.12 5.82
N MET A 175 22.65 0.54 6.18
CA MET A 175 23.41 0.01 7.33
C MET A 175 23.69 1.13 8.36
N CYS A 176 22.67 1.92 8.71
CA CYS A 176 22.86 2.98 9.71
C CYS A 176 22.94 2.41 11.14
N ASP A 177 23.83 2.99 11.94
CA ASP A 177 24.07 2.53 13.33
C ASP A 177 22.92 2.84 14.29
N GLN A 178 22.07 3.81 13.95
CA GLN A 178 21.00 4.29 14.84
C GLN A 178 19.75 3.42 14.81
N VAL A 179 19.37 2.89 13.64
CA VAL A 179 18.08 2.21 13.44
C VAL A 179 18.28 0.83 12.81
N CYS A 180 18.88 0.76 11.62
CA CYS A 180 18.97 -0.49 10.85
C CYS A 180 19.87 -1.54 11.55
N MET A 181 21.09 -1.17 11.97
CA MET A 181 21.98 -2.16 12.60
C MET A 181 21.46 -2.70 13.93
N PRO A 182 20.87 -1.89 14.83
CA PRO A 182 20.19 -2.40 16.01
C PRO A 182 19.04 -3.36 15.66
N LEU A 183 18.17 -2.98 14.71
CA LEU A 183 17.04 -3.84 14.29
C LEU A 183 17.54 -5.21 13.78
N TYR A 184 18.53 -5.23 12.89
CA TYR A 184 19.09 -6.50 12.38
C TYR A 184 19.81 -7.33 13.45
N ARG A 185 20.32 -6.72 14.53
CA ARG A 185 21.08 -7.43 15.57
C ARG A 185 20.18 -7.99 16.68
N TYR A 186 19.12 -7.28 17.04
CA TYR A 186 18.32 -7.57 18.23
C TYR A 186 16.93 -8.17 17.93
N SER A 187 16.44 -8.04 16.70
CA SER A 187 15.16 -8.65 16.29
C SER A 187 15.36 -10.07 15.79
N ASP A 188 14.35 -10.93 15.99
CA ASP A 188 14.32 -12.23 15.33
C ASP A 188 14.23 -12.05 13.81
N SER A 189 14.89 -12.93 13.07
CA SER A 189 14.98 -12.81 11.61
C SER A 189 13.64 -13.04 10.92
N LEU A 190 12.75 -13.88 11.49
CA LEU A 190 11.45 -14.12 10.88
C LEU A 190 10.51 -12.96 11.17
N ASP A 191 10.44 -12.53 12.44
CA ASP A 191 9.61 -11.40 12.87
C ASP A 191 9.99 -10.11 12.15
N LEU A 192 11.29 -9.85 11.95
CA LEU A 192 11.74 -8.69 11.18
C LEU A 192 11.30 -8.75 9.72
N ALA A 193 11.38 -9.94 9.10
CA ALA A 193 11.02 -10.11 7.70
C ALA A 193 9.50 -10.01 7.47
N THR A 194 8.69 -10.57 8.38
CA THR A 194 7.23 -10.44 8.34
C THR A 194 6.79 -9.00 8.59
N ALA A 195 7.37 -8.32 9.59
CA ALA A 195 7.07 -6.91 9.85
C ALA A 195 7.48 -6.00 8.68
N THR A 196 8.63 -6.27 8.06
CA THR A 196 9.07 -5.56 6.85
C THR A 196 8.08 -5.79 5.71
N LEU A 197 7.60 -7.02 5.52
CA LEU A 197 6.61 -7.32 4.50
C LEU A 197 5.29 -6.58 4.74
N HIS A 198 4.75 -6.58 5.96
CA HIS A 198 3.53 -5.84 6.31
C HIS A 198 3.68 -4.35 6.09
N LEU A 199 4.80 -3.77 6.52
CA LEU A 199 5.11 -2.36 6.32
C LEU A 199 5.17 -1.99 4.83
N TYR A 200 5.89 -2.78 4.03
CA TYR A 200 5.99 -2.55 2.59
C TYR A 200 4.67 -2.81 1.86
N ALA A 201 3.84 -3.74 2.34
CA ALA A 201 2.49 -3.97 1.82
C ALA A 201 1.59 -2.75 2.05
N ALA A 202 1.62 -2.16 3.25
CA ALA A 202 0.86 -0.95 3.58
C ALA A 202 1.29 0.26 2.74
N ILE A 203 2.59 0.60 2.74
CA ILE A 203 3.06 1.81 2.03
C ILE A 203 2.98 1.71 0.51
N SER A 204 2.98 0.49 -0.04
CA SER A 204 2.87 0.26 -1.48
C SER A 204 1.43 0.27 -1.98
N ASN A 205 0.43 0.26 -1.09
CA ASN A 205 -0.95 0.36 -1.51
C ASN A 205 -1.24 1.77 -2.10
N PRO A 206 -1.73 1.86 -3.35
CA PRO A 206 -2.11 3.13 -3.96
C PRO A 206 -3.06 3.99 -3.13
N VAL A 207 -3.99 3.35 -2.44
CA VAL A 207 -4.97 4.04 -1.58
C VAL A 207 -4.25 4.84 -0.50
N TYR A 208 -3.20 4.28 0.10
CA TYR A 208 -2.43 4.95 1.16
C TYR A 208 -1.58 6.10 0.63
N PHE A 209 -0.71 5.85 -0.36
CA PHE A 209 0.25 6.88 -0.75
C PHE A 209 -0.37 8.05 -1.52
N ILE A 210 -1.59 7.91 -2.07
CA ILE A 210 -2.34 9.06 -2.63
C ILE A 210 -2.67 10.09 -1.53
N TYR A 211 -2.95 9.65 -0.31
CA TYR A 211 -3.19 10.57 0.82
C TYR A 211 -1.91 11.24 1.31
N VAL A 212 -0.80 10.48 1.35
CA VAL A 212 0.44 10.92 2.00
C VAL A 212 1.33 11.74 1.08
N THR A 213 1.25 11.55 -0.24
CA THR A 213 2.24 12.08 -1.19
C THR A 213 1.66 13.14 -2.12
N CYS A 214 2.45 14.17 -2.42
CA CYS A 214 2.07 15.19 -3.40
C CYS A 214 2.31 14.76 -4.85
N ASP A 215 3.23 13.83 -5.09
CA ASP A 215 3.58 13.30 -6.42
C ASP A 215 3.51 11.76 -6.43
N PRO A 216 2.33 11.19 -6.70
CA PRO A 216 2.11 9.75 -6.59
C PRO A 216 2.89 8.94 -7.63
N ILE A 217 3.20 9.49 -8.81
CA ILE A 217 3.99 8.78 -9.83
C ILE A 217 5.45 8.67 -9.37
N HIS A 218 6.03 9.77 -8.87
CA HIS A 218 7.39 9.73 -8.35
C HIS A 218 7.51 8.76 -7.17
N TYR A 219 6.56 8.81 -6.24
CA TYR A 219 6.53 7.88 -5.11
C TYR A 219 6.38 6.42 -5.57
N ALA A 220 5.49 6.16 -6.53
CA ALA A 220 5.30 4.83 -7.10
C ALA A 220 6.61 4.25 -7.67
N PHE A 221 7.36 5.04 -8.44
CA PHE A 221 8.65 4.60 -9.00
C PHE A 221 9.69 4.32 -7.91
N LYS A 222 9.76 5.18 -6.89
CA LYS A 222 10.66 5.03 -5.74
C LYS A 222 10.35 3.76 -4.94
N ILE A 223 9.08 3.50 -4.63
CA ILE A 223 8.67 2.32 -3.85
C ILE A 223 8.82 1.04 -4.68
N HIS A 224 8.51 1.09 -5.99
CA HIS A 224 8.71 -0.05 -6.88
C HIS A 224 10.18 -0.49 -6.87
N HIS A 225 11.12 0.45 -7.01
CA HIS A 225 12.54 0.13 -6.95
C HIS A 225 12.94 -0.48 -5.61
N ARG A 226 12.43 0.04 -4.49
CA ARG A 226 12.71 -0.54 -3.16
C ARG A 226 12.18 -1.96 -3.03
N LEU A 227 10.97 -2.24 -3.52
CA LEU A 227 10.38 -3.58 -3.53
C LEU A 227 11.20 -4.55 -4.39
N VAL A 228 11.67 -4.12 -5.56
CA VAL A 228 12.54 -4.93 -6.43
C VAL A 228 13.90 -5.21 -5.77
N THR A 229 14.45 -4.25 -5.02
CA THR A 229 15.65 -4.48 -4.22
C THR A 229 15.39 -5.49 -3.09
N LEU A 230 14.30 -5.34 -2.33
CA LEU A 230 13.91 -6.29 -1.27
C LEU A 230 13.71 -7.70 -1.79
N ALA A 231 13.07 -7.84 -2.95
CA ALA A 231 12.89 -9.13 -3.62
C ALA A 231 14.21 -9.86 -3.91
N LYS A 232 15.33 -9.13 -4.05
CA LYS A 232 16.67 -9.70 -4.25
C LYS A 232 17.36 -10.03 -2.93
N LEU A 233 17.15 -9.21 -1.89
CA LEU A 233 17.73 -9.40 -0.56
C LEU A 233 17.02 -10.52 0.21
N GLU A 234 15.70 -10.44 0.34
CA GLU A 234 14.84 -11.35 1.09
C GLU A 234 14.21 -12.40 0.16
N LYS A 235 15.03 -13.37 -0.24
CA LYS A 235 14.61 -14.45 -1.15
C LYS A 235 13.34 -15.20 -0.73
N PRO A 236 13.09 -15.51 0.57
CA PRO A 236 11.89 -16.24 0.97
C PRO A 236 10.58 -15.54 0.60
N PHE A 237 10.55 -14.20 0.69
CA PHE A 237 9.36 -13.38 0.43
C PHE A 237 9.33 -12.75 -0.96
N ARG A 238 10.29 -13.10 -1.83
CA ARG A 238 10.46 -12.55 -3.18
C ARG A 238 9.16 -12.45 -3.98
N CYS A 239 8.35 -13.51 -3.98
CA CYS A 239 7.10 -13.57 -4.73
C CYS A 239 6.09 -12.50 -4.27
N PHE A 240 6.02 -12.22 -2.97
CA PHE A 240 5.15 -11.17 -2.43
C PHE A 240 5.63 -9.78 -2.85
N TYR A 241 6.92 -9.51 -2.72
CA TYR A 241 7.49 -8.22 -3.15
C TYR A 241 7.33 -7.97 -4.65
N GLU A 242 7.55 -8.98 -5.51
CA GLU A 242 7.33 -8.86 -6.95
C GLU A 242 5.86 -8.59 -7.30
N LYS A 243 4.91 -9.21 -6.57
CA LYS A 243 3.47 -8.92 -6.72
C LYS A 243 3.13 -7.47 -6.34
N LEU A 244 3.65 -6.97 -5.21
CA LEU A 244 3.46 -5.59 -4.78
C LEU A 244 4.08 -4.61 -5.78
N ALA A 245 5.31 -4.88 -6.24
CA ALA A 245 6.02 -4.05 -7.20
C ALA A 245 5.26 -3.89 -8.52
N ARG A 246 4.68 -4.99 -9.02
CA ARG A 246 3.84 -4.99 -10.22
C ARG A 246 2.56 -4.16 -10.05
N ARG A 247 1.92 -4.23 -8.87
CA ARG A 247 0.73 -3.40 -8.58
C ARG A 247 1.04 -1.92 -8.62
N VAL A 248 2.16 -1.51 -8.02
CA VAL A 248 2.58 -0.10 -8.02
C VAL A 248 2.95 0.39 -9.42
N SER A 249 3.68 -0.41 -10.19
CA SER A 249 4.02 -0.09 -11.58
C SER A 249 2.74 0.07 -12.43
N LYS A 250 1.78 -0.86 -12.27
CA LYS A 250 0.49 -0.80 -12.96
C LYS A 250 -0.30 0.44 -12.57
N PHE A 251 -0.29 0.83 -11.30
CA PHE A 251 -0.93 2.07 -10.85
C PHE A 251 -0.40 3.29 -11.61
N ALA A 252 0.93 3.43 -11.76
CA ALA A 252 1.51 4.57 -12.48
C ALA A 252 1.11 4.57 -13.97
N ALA A 253 1.05 3.39 -14.60
CA ALA A 253 0.58 3.25 -15.98
C ALA A 253 -0.92 3.59 -16.12
N CYS A 254 -1.75 3.15 -15.17
CA CYS A 254 -3.17 3.48 -15.11
C CYS A 254 -3.40 4.98 -14.89
N LEU A 255 -2.62 5.65 -14.05
CA LEU A 255 -2.81 7.08 -13.82
C LEU A 255 -2.64 7.90 -15.12
N VAL A 256 -1.68 7.51 -15.96
CA VAL A 256 -1.50 8.15 -17.28
C VAL A 256 -2.51 7.66 -18.31
N SER A 257 -3.06 6.46 -18.14
CA SER A 257 -4.17 6.01 -18.98
C SER A 257 -5.43 6.85 -18.80
N GLU A 258 -5.61 7.51 -17.67
CA GLU A 258 -6.75 8.38 -17.40
C GLU A 258 -6.61 9.80 -18.00
N CYS A 259 -5.42 10.23 -18.43
CA CYS A 259 -5.24 11.54 -19.07
C CYS A 259 -6.06 11.66 -20.36
N LEU A 260 -6.87 12.71 -20.51
CA LEU A 260 -7.80 12.87 -21.63
C LEU A 260 -7.15 13.54 -22.84
N THR A 261 -6.19 14.44 -22.60
CA THR A 261 -5.54 15.25 -23.64
C THR A 261 -4.05 14.95 -23.75
N THR A 262 -3.48 15.18 -24.94
CA THR A 262 -2.03 15.08 -25.15
C THR A 262 -1.27 16.09 -24.28
N ASN A 263 -1.87 17.26 -24.05
CA ASN A 263 -1.31 18.30 -23.19
C ASN A 263 -1.22 17.84 -21.73
N GLU A 264 -2.22 17.14 -21.19
CA GLU A 264 -2.14 16.56 -19.85
C GLU A 264 -1.02 15.53 -19.74
N VAL A 265 -0.89 14.65 -20.75
CA VAL A 265 0.20 13.67 -20.79
C VAL A 265 1.55 14.38 -20.87
N GLU A 266 1.66 15.44 -21.67
CA GLU A 266 2.87 16.26 -21.77
C GLU A 266 3.22 16.91 -20.41
N LEU A 267 2.23 17.47 -19.71
CA LEU A 267 2.42 18.03 -18.36
C LEU A 267 2.90 16.98 -17.36
N VAL A 268 2.32 15.77 -17.40
CA VAL A 268 2.79 14.65 -16.58
C VAL A 268 4.26 14.35 -16.92
N LEU A 269 4.64 14.23 -18.20
CA LEU A 269 6.01 13.93 -18.59
C LEU A 269 7.02 15.07 -18.29
N GLN A 270 6.56 16.32 -18.32
CA GLN A 270 7.35 17.52 -18.02
C GLN A 270 7.54 17.75 -16.52
N SER A 271 6.64 17.23 -15.69
CA SER A 271 6.68 17.47 -14.25
C SER A 271 7.92 16.84 -13.62
N SER A 272 8.83 17.72 -13.18
CA SER A 272 10.06 17.37 -12.48
C SER A 272 9.76 17.18 -10.99
N PRO A 273 10.35 16.17 -10.32
CA PRO A 273 10.29 16.08 -8.86
C PRO A 273 10.86 17.39 -8.30
N ILE A 274 10.07 18.06 -7.45
CA ILE A 274 10.29 19.39 -6.89
C ILE A 274 11.73 19.49 -6.33
N THR A 275 12.68 19.88 -7.17
CA THR A 275 14.04 20.23 -6.78
C THR A 275 14.32 21.62 -7.36
N PRO A 276 14.64 22.62 -6.53
CA PRO A 276 14.84 24.00 -6.97
C PRO A 276 16.23 24.19 -7.58
N LYS A 277 16.57 23.43 -8.64
CA LYS A 277 17.78 23.66 -9.46
C LYS A 277 17.39 23.91 -10.92
N LYS A 278 16.64 25.00 -11.12
CA LYS A 278 15.88 25.34 -12.33
C LYS A 278 16.67 25.74 -13.59
N VAL A 279 17.98 25.53 -13.70
CA VAL A 279 18.74 26.06 -14.87
C VAL A 279 19.70 25.06 -15.51
N LEU A 280 20.45 24.26 -14.74
CA LEU A 280 21.38 23.28 -15.33
C LEU A 280 20.65 22.04 -15.88
N ASP A 281 19.55 21.63 -15.24
CA ASP A 281 18.84 20.41 -15.59
C ASP A 281 18.09 20.50 -16.94
N LYS A 282 17.71 21.70 -17.38
CA LYS A 282 17.09 21.91 -18.70
C LYS A 282 18.02 21.58 -19.87
N ILE A 283 19.34 21.66 -19.66
CA ILE A 283 20.33 21.39 -20.69
C ILE A 283 20.67 19.88 -20.73
N CYS A 284 20.60 19.20 -19.58
CA CYS A 284 20.97 17.79 -19.45
C CYS A 284 19.80 16.79 -19.51
N HIS A 285 18.58 17.17 -19.10
CA HIS A 285 17.44 16.26 -18.96
C HIS A 285 16.37 16.37 -20.06
N GLY A 286 16.59 17.22 -21.06
CA GLY A 286 15.65 17.41 -22.18
C GLY A 286 14.29 17.97 -21.75
N ASP A 287 13.32 17.91 -22.67
CA ASP A 287 11.98 18.46 -22.44
C ASP A 287 11.13 17.61 -21.47
N TYR A 288 11.53 16.36 -21.16
CA TYR A 288 10.73 15.40 -20.39
C TYR A 288 11.52 14.72 -19.26
N PRO A 289 11.71 15.39 -18.10
CA PRO A 289 12.46 14.83 -16.97
C PRO A 289 11.81 13.58 -16.37
N ARG A 290 10.47 13.48 -16.33
CA ARG A 290 9.79 12.31 -15.77
C ARG A 290 9.97 11.07 -16.63
N LEU A 291 10.11 11.26 -17.94
CA LEU A 291 10.38 10.18 -18.88
C LEU A 291 11.77 9.57 -18.63
N LEU A 292 12.79 10.41 -18.41
CA LEU A 292 14.13 9.94 -18.04
C LEU A 292 14.12 9.22 -16.70
N MET A 293 13.42 9.77 -15.71
CA MET A 293 13.24 9.12 -14.42
C MET A 293 12.56 7.74 -14.57
N ALA A 294 11.52 7.62 -15.40
CA ALA A 294 10.88 6.34 -15.68
C ALA A 294 11.85 5.33 -16.30
N LEU A 295 12.79 5.78 -17.14
CA LEU A 295 13.85 4.94 -17.70
C LEU A 295 14.86 4.51 -16.62
N ASP A 296 15.33 5.44 -15.79
CA ASP A 296 16.26 5.16 -14.68
C ASP A 296 15.69 4.14 -13.69
N TYR A 297 14.39 4.21 -13.43
CA TYR A 297 13.66 3.28 -12.56
C TYR A 297 13.13 2.03 -13.30
N ASN A 298 13.49 1.81 -14.56
CA ASN A 298 13.07 0.66 -15.39
C ASN A 298 11.54 0.43 -15.44
N GLN A 299 10.75 1.52 -15.54
CA GLN A 299 9.28 1.48 -15.51
C GLN A 299 8.71 1.18 -16.90
N HIS A 300 8.85 -0.07 -17.34
CA HIS A 300 8.43 -0.49 -18.67
C HIS A 300 6.91 -0.39 -18.89
N GLU A 301 6.08 -0.63 -17.88
CA GLU A 301 4.61 -0.55 -18.01
C GLU A 301 4.15 0.89 -18.24
N PHE A 302 4.74 1.85 -17.51
CA PHE A 302 4.47 3.27 -17.71
C PHE A 302 4.90 3.75 -19.11
N LEU A 303 6.10 3.35 -19.53
CA LEU A 303 6.66 3.74 -20.83
C LEU A 303 5.89 3.11 -21.99
N SER A 304 5.39 1.88 -21.84
CA SER A 304 4.66 1.18 -22.90
C SER A 304 3.22 1.67 -23.10
N GLN A 305 2.73 2.58 -22.24
CA GLN A 305 1.39 3.13 -22.34
C GLN A 305 1.18 3.85 -23.68
N PRO A 306 0.11 3.54 -24.45
CA PRO A 306 -0.10 4.11 -25.79
C PRO A 306 -0.14 5.64 -25.83
N LYS A 307 -0.69 6.28 -24.78
CA LYS A 307 -0.77 7.74 -24.67
C LYS A 307 0.60 8.39 -24.52
N VAL A 308 1.48 7.78 -23.72
CA VAL A 308 2.89 8.21 -23.56
C VAL A 308 3.63 8.02 -24.88
N GLN A 309 3.50 6.84 -25.50
CA GLN A 309 4.11 6.54 -26.79
C GLN A 309 3.67 7.49 -27.89
N LEU A 310 2.41 7.94 -27.90
CA LEU A 310 1.90 8.90 -28.88
C LEU A 310 2.60 10.26 -28.74
N VAL A 311 2.72 10.79 -27.51
CA VAL A 311 3.43 12.07 -27.25
C VAL A 311 4.91 11.95 -27.60
N MET A 312 5.54 10.81 -27.26
CA MET A 312 6.93 10.54 -27.63
C MET A 312 7.12 10.45 -29.14
N GLN A 313 6.21 9.78 -29.86
CA GLN A 313 6.25 9.69 -31.33
C GLN A 313 6.05 11.06 -31.98
N GLU A 314 5.11 11.87 -31.47
CA GLU A 314 4.91 13.23 -31.98
C GLU A 314 6.17 14.08 -31.79
N LYS A 315 6.84 13.97 -30.64
CA LYS A 315 8.12 14.65 -30.40
C LYS A 315 9.23 14.11 -31.30
N PHE A 316 9.33 12.79 -31.46
CA PHE A 316 10.36 12.14 -32.28
C PHE A 316 10.24 12.49 -33.75
N TYR A 317 9.02 12.55 -34.28
CA TYR A 317 8.81 12.94 -35.68
C TYR A 317 8.95 14.44 -35.89
N GLY A 318 8.63 15.29 -34.90
CA GLY A 318 8.87 16.72 -34.97
C GLY A 318 8.29 17.36 -36.24
N SER A 319 9.16 17.86 -37.11
CA SER A 319 8.81 18.45 -38.41
C SER A 319 8.45 17.41 -39.50
N PHE A 320 8.74 16.14 -39.26
CA PHE A 320 8.64 15.03 -40.21
C PHE A 320 7.45 14.09 -39.91
N LYS A 321 6.28 14.69 -39.63
CA LYS A 321 5.04 13.94 -39.32
C LYS A 321 4.55 13.05 -40.47
N ASP A 322 4.94 13.38 -41.70
CA ASP A 322 4.56 12.64 -42.92
C ASP A 322 5.18 11.23 -42.97
N TRP A 323 6.21 10.94 -42.16
CA TRP A 323 6.87 9.63 -42.11
C TRP A 323 5.90 8.46 -41.93
N LYS A 324 4.85 8.69 -41.13
CA LYS A 324 3.83 7.69 -40.84
C LYS A 324 3.17 7.15 -42.11
N TYR A 325 2.94 8.01 -43.10
CA TYR A 325 2.18 7.72 -44.31
C TYR A 325 3.03 7.17 -45.47
N PHE A 326 4.37 7.13 -45.34
CA PHE A 326 5.21 6.57 -46.40
C PHE A 326 5.06 5.06 -46.57
N SER A 327 5.17 4.63 -47.84
CA SER A 327 5.23 3.21 -48.21
C SER A 327 6.47 2.53 -47.60
N ASN A 328 6.42 1.22 -47.40
CA ASN A 328 7.55 0.47 -46.83
C ASN A 328 8.83 0.59 -47.67
N LEU A 329 8.70 0.68 -49.01
CA LEU A 329 9.85 0.89 -49.91
C LEU A 329 10.49 2.27 -49.70
N SER A 330 9.66 3.30 -49.58
CA SER A 330 10.12 4.67 -49.29
C SER A 330 10.78 4.77 -47.91
N LYS A 331 10.25 4.06 -46.91
CA LYS A 331 10.84 3.97 -45.56
C LYS A 331 12.22 3.29 -45.56
N CYS A 332 12.47 2.33 -46.45
CA CYS A 332 13.79 1.72 -46.59
C CYS A 332 14.79 2.59 -47.37
N PHE A 333 14.34 3.28 -48.41
CA PHE A 333 15.22 4.10 -49.26
C PHE A 333 15.63 5.42 -48.59
N TYR A 334 14.74 6.02 -47.80
CA TYR A 334 14.96 7.33 -47.21
C TYR A 334 16.16 7.41 -46.23
N PRO A 335 16.38 6.46 -45.30
CA PRO A 335 17.58 6.44 -44.44
C PRO A 335 18.87 6.29 -45.24
N LEU A 336 18.86 5.47 -46.31
CA LEU A 336 20.02 5.27 -47.19
C LEU A 336 20.40 6.56 -47.92
N LEU A 337 19.40 7.26 -48.48
CA LEU A 337 19.62 8.58 -49.10
C LEU A 337 20.14 9.59 -48.07
N ARG A 338 19.61 9.56 -46.85
CA ARG A 338 20.00 10.48 -45.78
C ARG A 338 21.45 10.28 -45.36
N LEU A 339 21.96 9.04 -45.33
CA LEU A 339 23.36 8.72 -45.03
C LEU A 339 24.35 9.49 -45.93
N PHE A 340 24.05 9.62 -47.23
CA PHE A 340 24.88 10.39 -48.17
C PHE A 340 24.82 11.91 -47.94
N THR A 341 23.72 12.42 -47.37
CA THR A 341 23.54 13.86 -47.11
C THR A 341 24.12 14.33 -45.78
N ILE A 342 24.42 13.42 -44.84
CA ILE A 342 24.96 13.74 -43.50
C ILE A 342 26.27 14.54 -43.56
N PRO A 343 27.29 14.19 -44.38
CA PRO A 343 28.53 14.96 -44.44
C PRO A 343 28.30 16.40 -44.88
N SER A 344 27.46 16.62 -45.90
CA SER A 344 27.08 17.95 -46.38
C SER A 344 26.29 18.73 -45.32
N ALA A 345 25.37 18.07 -44.60
CA ALA A 345 24.62 18.69 -43.51
C ALA A 345 25.53 19.11 -42.34
N TYR A 346 26.55 18.30 -42.00
CA TYR A 346 27.52 18.61 -40.96
C TYR A 346 28.36 19.85 -41.30
N PHE A 347 28.86 19.96 -42.53
CA PHE A 347 29.56 21.17 -42.99
C PHE A 347 28.65 22.40 -42.93
N ASN A 348 27.39 22.28 -43.36
CA ASN A 348 26.41 23.37 -43.26
C ASN A 348 26.12 23.79 -41.80
N PHE A 349 26.07 22.83 -40.87
CA PHE A 349 25.89 23.11 -39.44
C PHE A 349 27.07 23.92 -38.87
N LEU A 350 28.31 23.56 -39.26
CA LEU A 350 29.54 24.18 -38.75
C LEU A 350 29.73 25.63 -39.23
N PHE A 351 29.36 25.93 -40.48
CA PHE A 351 29.50 27.28 -41.04
C PHE A 351 28.25 28.15 -40.84
N TYR A 352 27.05 27.58 -40.84
CA TYR A 352 25.79 28.32 -40.75
C TYR A 352 24.78 27.64 -39.80
N PRO A 353 24.99 27.75 -38.47
CA PRO A 353 24.17 27.06 -37.47
C PRO A 353 22.70 27.54 -37.45
N SER A 354 22.42 28.78 -37.86
CA SER A 354 21.07 29.34 -37.89
C SER A 354 20.28 29.07 -39.18
N SER A 355 20.89 28.40 -40.17
CA SER A 355 20.27 28.13 -41.48
C SER A 355 19.06 27.19 -41.37
N LYS A 356 18.10 27.31 -42.31
CA LYS A 356 16.90 26.46 -42.36
C LYS A 356 17.25 24.97 -42.51
N SER A 357 18.27 24.65 -43.32
CA SER A 357 18.77 23.28 -43.49
C SER A 357 19.36 22.75 -42.18
N SER A 358 20.20 23.54 -41.51
CA SER A 358 20.77 23.15 -40.21
C SER A 358 19.69 22.89 -39.15
N LYS A 359 18.66 23.75 -39.07
CA LYS A 359 17.51 23.56 -38.18
C LYS A 359 16.66 22.33 -38.52
N PHE A 360 16.51 21.98 -39.80
CA PHE A 360 15.81 20.77 -40.23
C PHE A 360 16.55 19.48 -39.90
N TYR A 361 17.89 19.50 -39.88
CA TYR A 361 18.71 18.36 -39.45
C TYR A 361 18.83 18.28 -37.92
N ALA A 362 18.63 19.40 -37.21
CA ALA A 362 18.65 19.48 -35.75
C ALA A 362 17.29 19.23 -35.08
N SER A 363 16.18 19.43 -35.81
CA SER A 363 14.81 19.08 -35.39
C SER A 363 14.52 17.62 -35.63
#